data_AF-V8P8M6-F1
#
_entry.id   AF-V8P8M6-F1
#
_cell.length_a   1.000
_cell.length_b   1.000
_cell.length_c   1.000
_cell.angle_alpha   90.00
_cell.angle_beta   90.00
_cell.angle_gamma   90.00
#
_symmetry.space_group_name_H-M   'P 1'
#
loop_
_entity.id
_entity.type
_entity.pdbx_description
1 polymer ?
#
loop_
_entity_poly.entity_id
_entity_poly.type
_entity_poly.pdbx_seq_one_letter_code
_entity_poly.pdbx_strand_id
1 'polypeptide(L)'
;MGRVNKVSLRYLRNDGKLNAVIFPNVPLADGKRHTVLLRLSGVQHGNSKAELYVDCVQVDSVQILPKIFSELLQSSESIELRTLQKKPQETLDDLKLIVKGSLSQVETLQDCFLPQTEPPVQYSGLGIGSFPTPSPHPPKPKCEADTCFPGVHCIDTTDGYQCDPCPEGFTGDGIICTDIDEACLDIDECQRIANGGCVPNSQCINTMGSYHCGACKPGFTGDQVRGCRAERSCRNRVLNPCSIHADCSELRQGDIVCVCGIGWAGDGFLCGKDVDIDGYPDEKLPCSADSCKKDNCMFVPNSGQEDADGDGVGDACDDDADGDGIPNDQDNCVLTPNVNQKNSDQDIFGDVCDNCRMVLNNDQRDTDGDGKGDACDEDIDGDGIKNVLDNCQKIANWEQKDRDNDGVGDACDSCPDISNPNQPRSENPAGLSEGQQGTLLLSPSCWPSKRFFISSAYLWHQVASTHQVASTPETLSRSVSGV
;
A
#
# COMPACT_ATOMS: atom_id res chain seq x y z
N MET A 1 -47.94 -8.23 15.09
CA MET A 1 -47.74 -8.05 16.55
C MET A 1 -46.26 -8.25 16.85
N GLY A 2 -45.51 -7.34 17.48
CA GLY A 2 -45.48 -5.88 17.39
C GLY A 2 -44.09 -5.50 16.89
N ARG A 3 -43.95 -4.34 16.23
CA ARG A 3 -42.68 -3.83 15.71
C ARG A 3 -41.63 -3.83 16.83
N VAL A 4 -40.42 -4.31 16.55
CA VAL A 4 -39.33 -4.35 17.52
C VAL A 4 -38.83 -2.91 17.73
N ASN A 5 -39.54 -2.13 18.54
CA ASN A 5 -39.11 -0.81 19.01
C ASN A 5 -38.36 -0.97 20.34
N LYS A 6 -37.32 -1.81 20.36
CA LYS A 6 -36.49 -1.98 21.55
C LYS A 6 -35.04 -2.19 21.18
N VAL A 7 -34.14 -1.51 21.89
CA VAL A 7 -32.70 -1.76 21.82
C VAL A 7 -32.31 -2.59 23.03
N SER A 8 -31.56 -3.66 22.82
CA SER A 8 -31.10 -4.55 23.89
C SER A 8 -29.57 -4.61 23.91
N LEU A 9 -28.98 -4.07 24.98
CA LEU A 9 -27.56 -4.21 25.27
C LEU A 9 -27.35 -5.53 26.02
N ARG A 10 -26.77 -6.52 25.36
CA ARG A 10 -26.44 -7.82 25.98
C ARG A 10 -24.96 -7.85 26.36
N TYR A 11 -24.66 -8.38 27.54
CA TYR A 11 -23.29 -8.49 28.04
C TYR A 11 -23.10 -9.81 28.79
N LEU A 12 -21.89 -10.36 28.70
CA LEU A 12 -21.48 -11.58 29.40
C LEU A 12 -20.80 -11.19 30.71
N ARG A 13 -21.22 -11.78 31.82
CA ARG A 13 -20.59 -11.57 33.13
C ARG A 13 -19.37 -12.47 33.32
N ASN A 14 -18.46 -12.09 34.22
CA ASN A 14 -17.30 -12.90 34.62
C ASN A 14 -17.69 -14.30 35.16
N ASP A 15 -18.93 -14.47 35.62
CA ASP A 15 -19.49 -15.76 36.03
C ASP A 15 -20.07 -16.60 34.86
N GLY A 16 -19.83 -16.17 33.62
CA GLY A 16 -20.30 -16.82 32.39
C GLY A 16 -21.78 -16.60 32.09
N LYS A 17 -22.52 -15.82 32.89
CA LYS A 17 -23.96 -15.60 32.67
C LYS A 17 -24.24 -14.38 31.81
N LEU A 18 -25.03 -14.60 30.77
CA LEU A 18 -25.43 -13.56 29.83
C LEU A 18 -26.59 -12.75 30.41
N ASN A 19 -26.43 -11.42 30.49
CA ASN A 19 -27.44 -10.48 30.97
C ASN A 19 -27.75 -9.42 29.90
N ALA A 20 -28.87 -8.72 30.05
CA ALA A 20 -29.31 -7.72 29.10
C ALA A 20 -29.92 -6.49 29.77
N VAL A 21 -29.55 -5.30 29.30
CA VAL A 21 -30.30 -4.06 29.53
C VAL A 21 -31.20 -3.83 28.33
N ILE A 22 -32.45 -3.44 28.57
CA ILE A 22 -33.46 -3.25 27.52
C ILE A 22 -33.94 -1.80 27.60
N PHE A 23 -33.82 -1.09 26.48
CA PHE A 23 -34.40 0.24 26.26
C PHE A 23 -35.71 0.06 25.49
N PRO A 24 -36.88 0.18 26.14
CA PRO A 24 -38.16 0.05 25.47
C PRO A 24 -38.53 1.34 24.70
N ASN A 25 -39.29 1.18 23.61
CA ASN A 25 -39.91 2.26 22.83
C ASN A 25 -38.93 3.18 22.06
N VAL A 26 -37.85 2.61 21.52
CA VAL A 26 -36.87 3.35 20.71
C VAL A 26 -37.41 3.59 19.29
N PRO A 27 -37.44 4.84 18.78
CA PRO A 27 -38.05 5.19 17.50
C PRO A 27 -37.14 4.86 16.31
N LEU A 28 -36.90 3.57 16.03
CA LEU A 28 -36.04 3.12 14.91
C LEU A 28 -36.81 2.46 13.77
N ALA A 29 -38.08 2.07 13.99
CA ALA A 29 -38.88 1.36 13.00
C ALA A 29 -39.76 2.31 12.16
N ASP A 30 -39.18 3.40 11.67
CA ASP A 30 -39.84 4.39 10.80
C ASP A 30 -39.40 4.28 9.31
N GLY A 31 -38.42 3.42 9.00
CA GLY A 31 -37.89 3.19 7.65
C GLY A 31 -36.78 4.15 7.23
N LYS A 32 -36.27 4.99 8.14
CA LYS A 32 -35.16 5.91 7.88
C LYS A 32 -33.86 5.39 8.49
N ARG A 33 -32.75 6.01 8.07
CA ARG A 33 -31.42 5.81 8.65
C ARG A 33 -31.32 6.64 9.92
N HIS A 34 -30.89 6.02 11.01
CA HIS A 34 -30.75 6.66 12.32
C HIS A 34 -29.34 6.46 12.88
N THR A 35 -28.85 7.45 13.60
CA THR A 35 -27.59 7.36 14.36
C THR A 35 -27.90 7.01 15.81
N VAL A 36 -27.45 5.85 16.27
CA VAL A 36 -27.69 5.38 17.64
C VAL A 36 -26.40 5.46 18.45
N LEU A 37 -26.40 6.26 19.53
CA LEU A 37 -25.26 6.37 20.44
C LEU A 37 -25.61 5.82 21.82
N LEU A 38 -24.76 4.95 22.35
CA LEU A 38 -24.86 4.46 23.72
C LEU A 38 -23.72 5.05 24.56
N ARG A 39 -24.07 5.84 25.57
CA ARG A 39 -23.10 6.44 26.50
C ARG A 39 -23.14 5.70 27.83
N LEU A 40 -21.97 5.25 28.27
CA LEU A 40 -21.76 4.71 29.61
C LEU A 40 -20.96 5.73 30.43
N SER A 41 -21.54 6.23 31.52
CA SER A 41 -20.92 7.22 32.40
C SER A 41 -20.88 6.74 33.85
N GLY A 42 -20.03 7.34 34.70
CA GLY A 42 -19.93 6.99 36.13
C GLY A 42 -19.26 5.63 36.43
N VAL A 43 -18.70 4.99 35.40
CA VAL A 43 -18.17 3.62 35.40
C VAL A 43 -17.06 3.37 36.43
N GLN A 44 -16.25 4.38 36.74
CA GLN A 44 -15.13 4.26 37.68
C GLN A 44 -15.48 4.61 39.13
N HIS A 45 -16.63 5.24 39.39
CA HIS A 45 -16.96 5.81 40.72
C HIS A 45 -18.23 5.19 41.33
N GLY A 46 -18.72 4.08 40.76
CA GLY A 46 -19.80 3.26 41.32
C GLY A 46 -21.23 3.73 41.03
N ASN A 47 -21.41 4.96 40.51
CA ASN A 47 -22.70 5.48 40.06
C ASN A 47 -22.82 5.39 38.53
N SER A 48 -22.77 4.16 38.02
CA SER A 48 -22.74 3.88 36.59
C SER A 48 -24.12 4.08 35.93
N LYS A 49 -24.18 4.86 34.85
CA LYS A 49 -25.39 5.18 34.08
C LYS A 49 -25.19 4.79 32.61
N ALA A 50 -26.21 4.18 31.99
CA ALA A 50 -26.29 4.02 30.54
C ALA A 50 -27.33 5.00 29.98
N GLU A 51 -26.96 5.74 28.95
CA GLU A 51 -27.83 6.68 28.23
C GLU A 51 -27.86 6.28 26.76
N LEU A 52 -29.05 6.17 26.19
CA LEU A 52 -29.25 5.90 24.77
C LEU A 52 -29.68 7.19 24.07
N TYR A 53 -29.01 7.51 22.98
CA TYR A 53 -29.32 8.62 22.09
C TYR A 53 -29.67 8.08 20.71
N VAL A 54 -30.67 8.67 20.08
CA VAL A 54 -31.02 8.44 18.67
C VAL A 54 -31.08 9.80 18.00
N ASP A 55 -30.33 9.96 16.91
CA ASP A 55 -30.17 11.23 16.18
C ASP A 55 -29.85 12.40 17.13
N CYS A 56 -28.97 12.12 18.09
CA CYS A 56 -28.47 13.06 19.09
C CYS A 56 -29.51 13.62 20.08
N VAL A 57 -30.69 12.98 20.15
CA VAL A 57 -31.67 13.19 21.21
C VAL A 57 -31.59 12.03 22.19
N GLN A 58 -31.44 12.32 23.49
CA GLN A 58 -31.46 11.29 24.53
C GLN A 58 -32.87 10.69 24.60
N VAL A 59 -33.01 9.42 24.23
CA VAL A 59 -34.30 8.73 24.19
C VAL A 59 -34.61 7.98 25.47
N ASP A 60 -33.59 7.46 26.16
CA ASP A 60 -33.78 6.71 27.41
C ASP A 60 -32.49 6.68 28.26
N SER A 61 -32.62 6.41 29.57
CA SER A 61 -31.48 6.20 30.45
C SER A 61 -31.76 5.23 31.59
N VAL A 62 -30.80 4.34 31.86
CA VAL A 62 -30.85 3.36 32.94
C VAL A 62 -29.78 3.70 33.99
N GLN A 63 -30.22 3.87 35.24
CA GLN A 63 -29.37 4.11 36.40
C GLN A 63 -29.00 2.78 37.06
N ILE A 64 -27.76 2.66 37.56
CA ILE A 64 -27.21 1.47 38.26
C ILE A 64 -26.86 0.33 37.28
N LEU A 65 -25.85 0.56 36.45
CA LEU A 65 -25.19 -0.54 35.74
C LEU A 65 -24.32 -1.37 36.71
N PRO A 66 -24.28 -2.71 36.58
CA PRO A 66 -23.47 -3.54 37.46
C PRO A 66 -21.97 -3.23 37.39
N LYS A 67 -21.24 -3.50 38.48
CA LYS A 67 -19.78 -3.24 38.67
C LYS A 67 -18.84 -3.77 37.58
N ILE A 68 -19.31 -4.57 36.63
CA ILE A 68 -18.51 -5.16 35.56
C ILE A 68 -17.91 -4.11 34.61
N PHE A 69 -18.58 -2.97 34.43
CA PHE A 69 -18.02 -1.90 33.61
C PHE A 69 -16.81 -1.23 34.29
N SER A 70 -16.69 -1.30 35.62
CA SER A 70 -15.59 -0.69 36.38
C SER A 70 -14.23 -1.35 36.11
N GLU A 71 -14.20 -2.65 35.77
CA GLU A 71 -12.98 -3.41 35.45
C GLU A 71 -12.51 -3.24 33.99
N LEU A 72 -13.39 -2.76 33.10
CA LEU A 72 -13.16 -2.62 31.65
C LEU A 72 -12.02 -1.64 31.29
N LEU A 73 -11.48 -0.93 32.28
CA LEU A 73 -10.46 0.11 32.12
C LEU A 73 -9.18 -0.16 32.91
N GLN A 74 -9.10 -1.27 33.66
CA GLN A 74 -7.90 -1.58 34.46
C GLN A 74 -7.20 -2.88 34.04
N SER A 75 -7.86 -3.85 33.38
CA SER A 75 -7.18 -5.11 33.03
C SER A 75 -7.82 -5.93 31.89
N SER A 76 -8.24 -5.32 30.79
CA SER A 76 -8.70 -6.07 29.61
C SER A 76 -7.72 -5.89 28.45
N GLU A 77 -7.02 -6.96 28.05
CA GLU A 77 -6.11 -6.98 26.89
C GLU A 77 -6.85 -6.75 25.55
N SER A 78 -8.17 -6.94 25.49
CA SER A 78 -9.00 -6.59 24.31
C SER A 78 -10.48 -6.49 24.66
N ILE A 79 -11.23 -5.67 23.90
CA ILE A 79 -12.70 -5.58 23.93
C ILE A 79 -13.20 -5.95 22.54
N GLU A 80 -14.02 -6.99 22.44
CA GLU A 80 -14.60 -7.45 21.17
C GLU A 80 -16.06 -7.01 21.06
N LEU A 81 -16.40 -6.27 20.01
CA LEU A 81 -17.77 -5.85 19.70
C LEU A 81 -18.36 -6.78 18.65
N ARG A 82 -19.44 -7.47 18.99
CA ARG A 82 -20.16 -8.36 18.06
C ARG A 82 -21.60 -7.90 17.89
N THR A 83 -22.06 -7.84 16.65
CA THR A 83 -23.48 -7.66 16.34
C THR A 83 -24.15 -9.04 16.33
N LEU A 84 -25.35 -9.14 16.90
CA LEU A 84 -26.14 -10.37 16.85
C LEU A 84 -27.32 -10.16 15.89
N GLN A 85 -27.00 -9.96 14.61
CA GLN A 85 -28.02 -9.85 13.56
C GLN A 85 -28.66 -11.23 13.34
N LYS A 86 -30.00 -11.30 13.39
CA LYS A 86 -30.75 -12.53 13.17
C LYS A 86 -31.54 -12.56 11.85
N LYS A 87 -31.60 -11.46 11.10
CA LYS A 87 -32.39 -11.38 9.85
C LYS A 87 -31.72 -10.48 8.80
N PRO A 88 -31.84 -10.82 7.51
CA PRO A 88 -31.18 -10.14 6.39
C PRO A 88 -31.77 -8.76 5.98
N GLN A 89 -32.74 -8.23 6.73
CA GLN A 89 -33.45 -6.98 6.39
C GLN A 89 -33.03 -5.77 7.26
N GLU A 90 -32.02 -5.94 8.12
CA GLU A 90 -31.50 -4.87 8.99
C GLU A 90 -29.98 -4.76 8.76
N THR A 91 -29.53 -3.67 8.14
CA THR A 91 -28.10 -3.42 7.87
C THR A 91 -27.54 -2.49 8.95
N LEU A 92 -26.37 -2.84 9.49
CA LEU A 92 -25.61 -1.97 10.37
C LEU A 92 -24.42 -1.47 9.56
N ASP A 93 -24.44 -0.19 9.21
CA ASP A 93 -23.42 0.38 8.33
C ASP A 93 -22.10 0.64 9.06
N ASP A 94 -22.14 0.96 10.36
CA ASP A 94 -20.97 1.33 11.16
C ASP A 94 -21.18 1.03 12.65
N LEU A 95 -20.15 0.53 13.34
CA LEU A 95 -20.15 0.25 14.78
C LEU A 95 -18.85 0.73 15.41
N LYS A 96 -18.92 1.81 16.19
CA LYS A 96 -17.76 2.44 16.82
C LYS A 96 -17.90 2.45 18.34
N LEU A 97 -16.86 2.00 19.04
CA LEU A 97 -16.75 2.09 20.50
C LEU A 97 -15.74 3.17 20.85
N ILE A 98 -16.19 4.21 21.56
CA ILE A 98 -15.33 5.30 22.03
C ILE A 98 -15.16 5.16 23.53
N VAL A 99 -13.91 4.95 23.96
CA VAL A 99 -13.56 4.73 25.37
C VAL A 99 -12.74 5.93 25.85
N LYS A 100 -13.41 6.89 26.51
CA LYS A 100 -12.92 8.20 27.04
C LYS A 100 -13.14 9.40 26.09
N GLY A 101 -13.28 10.60 26.69
CA GLY A 101 -13.58 11.88 26.00
C GLY A 101 -14.74 12.64 26.65
N SER A 102 -14.85 13.97 26.40
CA SER A 102 -16.04 14.77 26.74
C SER A 102 -17.14 14.59 25.68
N LEU A 103 -18.43 14.73 26.02
CA LEU A 103 -19.53 14.56 25.04
C LEU A 103 -19.35 15.49 23.82
N SER A 104 -18.90 16.72 24.08
CA SER A 104 -18.54 17.73 23.09
C SER A 104 -17.42 17.34 22.12
N GLN A 105 -16.56 16.37 22.47
CA GLN A 105 -15.51 15.81 21.59
C GLN A 105 -15.97 14.57 20.82
N VAL A 106 -17.07 13.94 21.25
CA VAL A 106 -17.68 12.79 20.57
C VAL A 106 -18.77 13.24 19.59
N GLU A 107 -19.44 14.37 19.89
CA GLU A 107 -20.43 15.03 19.01
C GLU A 107 -19.82 15.51 17.67
N THR A 108 -18.53 15.85 17.64
CA THR A 108 -17.82 16.27 16.42
C THR A 108 -17.52 15.14 15.44
N LEU A 109 -17.78 13.87 15.81
CA LEU A 109 -17.54 12.70 14.96
C LEU A 109 -18.79 12.23 14.18
N GLN A 110 -19.96 12.84 14.39
CA GLN A 110 -21.23 12.41 13.75
C GLN A 110 -22.23 13.54 13.40
N ASP A 111 -21.77 14.76 13.05
CA ASP A 111 -22.64 15.86 12.57
C ASP A 111 -23.84 16.20 13.46
N CYS A 112 -23.62 16.35 14.77
CA CYS A 112 -24.67 16.78 15.70
C CYS A 112 -24.39 18.17 16.26
N PHE A 113 -25.18 19.16 15.83
CA PHE A 113 -25.15 20.54 16.34
C PHE A 113 -26.24 20.75 17.39
N LEU A 114 -25.83 21.10 18.62
CA LEU A 114 -26.73 21.63 19.65
C LEU A 114 -26.87 23.16 19.50
N PRO A 115 -28.09 23.73 19.46
CA PRO A 115 -28.26 25.18 19.41
C PRO A 115 -27.89 25.83 20.74
N GLN A 116 -26.89 26.73 20.70
CA GLN A 116 -26.52 27.62 21.80
C GLN A 116 -27.49 28.80 21.87
N THR A 117 -28.09 29.01 23.03
CA THR A 117 -28.96 30.15 23.36
C THR A 117 -28.09 31.36 23.72
N GLU A 118 -28.19 32.47 22.98
CA GLU A 118 -27.57 33.76 23.34
C GLU A 118 -28.44 34.58 24.32
N PRO A 119 -27.84 35.34 25.25
CA PRO A 119 -28.55 36.29 26.12
C PRO A 119 -28.66 37.70 25.49
N PRO A 120 -29.70 38.50 25.80
CA PRO A 120 -29.91 39.79 25.16
C PRO A 120 -29.07 40.93 25.78
N VAL A 121 -28.56 41.79 24.90
CA VAL A 121 -27.84 43.05 25.23
C VAL A 121 -28.85 44.18 25.45
N GLN A 122 -28.72 44.90 26.58
CA GLN A 122 -29.50 46.09 26.90
C GLN A 122 -28.93 47.35 26.21
N TYR A 123 -29.77 48.09 25.49
CA TYR A 123 -29.51 49.47 25.08
C TYR A 123 -30.20 50.44 26.05
N SER A 124 -29.42 51.27 26.73
CA SER A 124 -29.88 52.44 27.49
C SER A 124 -29.76 53.70 26.63
N GLY A 125 -30.90 54.35 26.37
CA GLY A 125 -31.00 55.61 25.63
C GLY A 125 -30.60 56.83 26.46
N LEU A 126 -29.97 57.80 25.80
CA LEU A 126 -29.65 59.12 26.32
C LEU A 126 -30.37 60.21 25.51
N GLY A 127 -31.24 60.95 26.21
CA GLY A 127 -31.39 62.41 26.20
C GLY A 127 -31.41 63.18 24.88
N ILE A 128 -32.60 63.68 24.54
CA ILE A 128 -32.88 64.69 23.51
C ILE A 128 -32.55 66.09 24.07
N GLY A 129 -31.88 66.93 23.29
CA GLY A 129 -31.66 68.36 23.59
C GLY A 129 -31.51 69.17 22.30
N SER A 130 -32.30 70.23 22.20
CA SER A 130 -32.74 70.90 20.97
C SER A 130 -31.85 72.06 20.47
N PHE A 131 -31.96 72.32 19.15
CA PHE A 131 -31.48 73.47 18.34
C PHE A 131 -31.85 74.87 18.90
N PRO A 132 -31.13 75.95 18.50
CA PRO A 132 -31.52 76.72 17.30
C PRO A 132 -30.36 77.30 16.44
N THR A 133 -30.62 77.42 15.14
CA THR A 133 -29.92 78.20 14.09
C THR A 133 -30.75 79.48 13.76
N PRO A 134 -30.48 80.30 12.72
CA PRO A 134 -29.26 81.02 12.26
C PRO A 134 -29.56 82.50 11.83
N SER A 135 -28.57 83.25 11.33
CA SER A 135 -28.62 84.24 10.20
C SER A 135 -27.42 85.23 10.25
N PRO A 136 -27.08 85.99 9.17
CA PRO A 136 -27.17 85.73 7.71
C PRO A 136 -25.85 86.03 6.94
N HIS A 137 -25.85 85.67 5.65
CA HIS A 137 -24.74 85.61 4.68
C HIS A 137 -23.77 86.81 4.56
N PRO A 138 -22.44 86.54 4.47
CA PRO A 138 -21.41 87.45 3.97
C PRO A 138 -21.13 87.24 2.45
N PRO A 139 -20.42 88.17 1.78
CA PRO A 139 -20.31 88.22 0.31
C PRO A 139 -19.61 87.00 -0.30
N LYS A 140 -19.98 86.66 -1.53
CA LYS A 140 -19.47 85.47 -2.25
C LYS A 140 -17.93 85.54 -2.41
N PRO A 141 -17.20 84.49 -1.98
CA PRO A 141 -15.74 84.48 -1.94
C PRO A 141 -15.12 84.30 -3.33
N LYS A 142 -13.92 84.86 -3.50
CA LYS A 142 -13.08 84.76 -4.70
C LYS A 142 -11.83 83.93 -4.38
N CYS A 143 -11.11 83.47 -5.39
CA CYS A 143 -9.85 82.75 -5.26
C CYS A 143 -8.80 83.57 -4.50
N GLU A 144 -8.49 83.17 -3.27
CA GLU A 144 -7.37 83.66 -2.47
C GLU A 144 -6.30 82.56 -2.33
N ALA A 145 -5.08 82.94 -1.93
CA ALA A 145 -4.05 81.96 -1.63
C ALA A 145 -4.54 81.02 -0.50
N ASP A 146 -4.34 79.72 -0.68
CA ASP A 146 -4.79 78.62 0.20
C ASP A 146 -6.29 78.27 0.13
N THR A 147 -7.00 78.72 -0.92
CA THR A 147 -8.42 78.40 -1.13
C THR A 147 -8.67 77.01 -1.73
N CYS A 148 -7.81 76.56 -2.64
CA CYS A 148 -7.81 75.19 -3.21
C CYS A 148 -6.63 74.39 -2.65
N PHE A 149 -6.69 73.07 -2.76
CA PHE A 149 -5.61 72.19 -2.30
C PHE A 149 -4.25 72.58 -2.93
N PRO A 150 -3.13 72.54 -2.20
CA PRO A 150 -1.83 72.95 -2.74
C PRO A 150 -1.48 72.23 -4.05
N GLY A 151 -1.27 72.99 -5.12
CA GLY A 151 -1.00 72.46 -6.46
C GLY A 151 -2.23 72.35 -7.37
N VAL A 152 -3.44 72.59 -6.85
CA VAL A 152 -4.69 72.69 -7.63
C VAL A 152 -4.93 74.15 -8.05
N HIS A 153 -5.33 74.36 -9.30
CA HIS A 153 -5.61 75.69 -9.82
C HIS A 153 -7.02 76.16 -9.42
N CYS A 154 -7.15 77.44 -9.01
CA CYS A 154 -8.42 78.05 -8.60
C CYS A 154 -8.92 78.99 -9.69
N ILE A 155 -10.20 78.88 -10.04
CA ILE A 155 -10.87 79.70 -11.07
C ILE A 155 -12.04 80.47 -10.44
N ASP A 156 -12.05 81.80 -10.58
CA ASP A 156 -13.17 82.64 -10.15
C ASP A 156 -14.39 82.48 -11.06
N THR A 157 -15.57 82.28 -10.48
CA THR A 157 -16.85 82.17 -11.18
C THR A 157 -17.85 83.22 -10.70
N THR A 158 -18.97 83.39 -11.41
CA THR A 158 -20.02 84.36 -11.03
C THR A 158 -20.71 84.04 -9.70
N ASP A 159 -20.57 82.79 -9.22
CA ASP A 159 -21.19 82.30 -8.00
C ASP A 159 -20.20 82.00 -6.86
N GLY A 160 -18.91 82.28 -7.05
CA GLY A 160 -17.85 82.08 -6.05
C GLY A 160 -16.52 81.73 -6.72
N TYR A 161 -15.80 80.76 -6.18
CA TYR A 161 -14.64 80.15 -6.83
C TYR A 161 -14.90 78.66 -7.10
N GLN A 162 -14.18 78.10 -8.06
CA GLN A 162 -14.18 76.67 -8.37
C GLN A 162 -12.74 76.19 -8.49
N CYS A 163 -12.42 75.08 -7.83
CA CYS A 163 -11.11 74.44 -7.93
C CYS A 163 -11.12 73.40 -9.07
N ASP A 164 -9.98 73.28 -9.76
CA ASP A 164 -9.74 72.18 -10.69
C ASP A 164 -9.66 70.82 -9.97
N PRO A 165 -9.67 69.68 -10.69
CA PRO A 165 -9.52 68.36 -10.09
C PRO A 165 -8.21 68.19 -9.31
N CYS A 166 -8.21 67.30 -8.33
CA CYS A 166 -7.03 66.97 -7.54
C CYS A 166 -5.85 66.49 -8.42
N PRO A 167 -4.58 66.74 -8.02
CA PRO A 167 -3.41 66.29 -8.75
C PRO A 167 -3.32 64.75 -8.82
N GLU A 168 -2.54 64.21 -9.75
CA GLU A 168 -2.34 62.75 -9.87
C GLU A 168 -1.88 62.13 -8.53
N GLY A 169 -2.54 61.03 -8.13
CA GLY A 169 -2.32 60.38 -6.84
C GLY A 169 -3.24 60.86 -5.71
N PHE A 170 -4.09 61.88 -5.92
CA PHE A 170 -5.06 62.35 -4.94
C PHE A 170 -6.48 62.36 -5.49
N THR A 171 -7.48 62.12 -4.65
CA THR A 171 -8.91 62.16 -5.00
C THR A 171 -9.67 63.11 -4.07
N GLY A 172 -10.74 63.70 -4.58
CA GLY A 172 -11.50 64.72 -3.86
C GLY A 172 -12.13 65.75 -4.78
N ASP A 173 -12.58 66.86 -4.19
CA ASP A 173 -13.32 67.93 -4.86
C ASP A 173 -12.45 69.13 -5.29
N GLY A 174 -11.12 69.01 -5.19
CA GLY A 174 -10.16 70.07 -5.52
C GLY A 174 -9.90 71.06 -4.38
N ILE A 175 -10.77 71.10 -3.36
CA ILE A 175 -10.55 71.86 -2.12
C ILE A 175 -9.94 70.92 -1.08
N ILE A 176 -10.54 69.74 -0.90
CA ILE A 176 -10.03 68.69 -0.04
C ILE A 176 -9.60 67.55 -0.97
N CYS A 177 -8.30 67.41 -1.15
CA CYS A 177 -7.71 66.28 -1.83
C CYS A 177 -7.08 65.36 -0.79
N THR A 178 -7.52 64.10 -0.75
CA THR A 178 -6.90 63.04 0.04
C THR A 178 -6.12 62.14 -0.88
N ASP A 179 -5.01 61.58 -0.39
CA ASP A 179 -4.23 60.59 -1.13
C ASP A 179 -5.17 59.48 -1.61
N ILE A 180 -5.04 59.07 -2.86
CA ILE A 180 -5.70 57.87 -3.35
C ILE A 180 -4.99 56.72 -2.65
N ASP A 181 -5.61 56.18 -1.60
CA ASP A 181 -5.13 54.96 -0.95
C ASP A 181 -5.01 53.86 -2.01
N GLU A 182 -3.82 53.70 -2.57
CA GLU A 182 -3.41 52.52 -3.33
C GLU A 182 -3.31 51.38 -2.33
N ALA A 183 -4.46 50.89 -1.88
CA ALA A 183 -4.53 49.78 -0.95
C ALA A 183 -3.94 48.54 -1.63
N CYS A 184 -2.65 48.32 -1.43
CA CYS A 184 -1.94 47.09 -1.73
C CYS A 184 -2.45 46.00 -0.78
N LEU A 185 -3.66 45.53 -1.04
CA LEU A 185 -4.22 44.37 -0.37
C LEU A 185 -3.51 43.14 -0.90
N ASP A 186 -3.02 42.35 0.04
CA ASP A 186 -2.44 41.05 -0.24
C ASP A 186 -3.46 40.16 -0.95
N ILE A 187 -3.03 39.52 -2.04
CA ILE A 187 -3.87 38.60 -2.80
C ILE A 187 -3.65 37.22 -2.20
N ASP A 188 -4.67 36.62 -1.59
CA ASP A 188 -4.59 35.24 -1.12
C ASP A 188 -4.60 34.26 -2.31
N GLU A 189 -3.43 33.84 -2.78
CA GLU A 189 -3.31 32.92 -3.90
C GLU A 189 -3.81 31.51 -3.57
N CYS A 190 -3.82 31.13 -2.28
CA CYS A 190 -4.31 29.83 -1.82
C CYS A 190 -5.82 29.66 -2.06
N GLN A 191 -6.58 30.76 -2.07
CA GLN A 191 -8.02 30.76 -2.35
C GLN A 191 -8.37 30.96 -3.83
N ARG A 192 -7.42 31.48 -4.62
CA ARG A 192 -7.69 31.89 -6.01
C ARG A 192 -7.52 30.76 -7.02
N ILE A 193 -6.59 29.85 -6.77
CA ILE A 193 -6.30 28.64 -7.56
C ILE A 193 -6.45 27.44 -6.62
N ALA A 194 -6.79 26.26 -7.14
CA ALA A 194 -6.92 25.03 -6.34
C ALA A 194 -5.67 24.81 -5.45
N ASN A 195 -5.79 25.13 -4.16
CA ASN A 195 -4.72 25.10 -3.16
C ASN A 195 -3.48 25.95 -3.54
N GLY A 196 -3.67 27.08 -4.22
CA GLY A 196 -2.57 27.94 -4.70
C GLY A 196 -1.66 27.30 -5.75
N GLY A 197 -2.04 26.16 -6.32
CA GLY A 197 -1.13 25.38 -7.17
C GLY A 197 -0.14 24.50 -6.40
N CYS A 198 -0.25 24.44 -5.07
CA CYS A 198 0.47 23.47 -4.25
C CYS A 198 -0.05 22.05 -4.50
N VAL A 199 0.83 21.06 -4.31
CA VAL A 199 0.51 19.64 -4.48
C VAL A 199 -0.78 19.25 -3.73
N PRO A 200 -1.67 18.41 -4.31
CA PRO A 200 -2.86 17.93 -3.61
C PRO A 200 -2.52 17.31 -2.26
N ASN A 201 -3.33 17.57 -1.23
CA ASN A 201 -3.08 17.14 0.15
C ASN A 201 -1.85 17.76 0.83
N SER A 202 -1.34 18.88 0.31
CA SER A 202 -0.40 19.74 1.03
C SER A 202 -1.05 21.03 1.53
N GLN A 203 -0.40 21.72 2.46
CA GLN A 203 -0.89 22.98 3.03
C GLN A 203 -0.41 24.16 2.18
N CYS A 204 -1.31 25.06 1.76
CA CYS A 204 -0.94 26.34 1.17
C CYS A 204 -0.94 27.42 2.27
N ILE A 205 0.14 28.20 2.35
CA ILE A 205 0.33 29.22 3.38
C ILE A 205 0.49 30.57 2.68
N ASN A 206 -0.54 31.41 2.76
CA ASN A 206 -0.52 32.76 2.23
C ASN A 206 0.39 33.67 3.09
N THR A 207 1.14 34.56 2.45
CA THR A 207 2.09 35.49 3.08
C THR A 207 1.93 36.87 2.46
N MET A 208 2.33 37.94 3.14
CA MET A 208 2.17 39.27 2.52
C MET A 208 3.00 39.40 1.24
N GLY A 209 2.32 39.61 0.12
CA GLY A 209 2.88 39.76 -1.22
C GLY A 209 3.26 38.46 -1.92
N SER A 210 2.94 37.28 -1.37
CA SER A 210 3.28 35.96 -1.95
C SER A 210 2.59 34.80 -1.22
N TYR A 211 2.83 33.56 -1.63
CA TYR A 211 2.45 32.36 -0.88
C TYR A 211 3.55 31.30 -0.96
N HIS A 212 3.49 30.31 -0.07
CA HIS A 212 4.35 29.13 -0.18
C HIS A 212 3.60 27.86 0.17
N CYS A 213 4.08 26.76 -0.41
CA CYS A 213 3.53 25.43 -0.16
C CYS A 213 4.26 24.79 1.03
N GLY A 214 3.50 24.45 2.07
CA GLY A 214 3.95 23.79 3.28
C GLY A 214 3.98 22.26 3.17
N ALA A 215 4.08 21.61 4.32
CA ALA A 215 4.10 20.15 4.43
C ALA A 215 2.78 19.50 4.00
N CYS A 216 2.80 18.19 3.82
CA CYS A 216 1.60 17.39 3.64
C CYS A 216 0.63 17.56 4.82
N LYS A 217 -0.67 17.48 4.54
CA LYS A 217 -1.73 17.47 5.55
C LYS A 217 -1.60 16.21 6.44
N PRO A 218 -2.12 16.23 7.67
CA PRO A 218 -2.11 15.05 8.54
C PRO A 218 -2.68 13.80 7.84
N GLY A 219 -2.00 12.65 7.98
CA GLY A 219 -2.32 11.41 7.27
C GLY A 219 -1.74 11.31 5.86
N PHE A 220 -0.94 12.28 5.43
CA PHE A 220 -0.18 12.25 4.18
C PHE A 220 1.31 12.49 4.44
N THR A 221 2.15 11.81 3.66
CA THR A 221 3.61 11.91 3.68
C THR A 221 4.13 12.21 2.28
N GLY A 222 5.27 12.90 2.18
CA GLY A 222 5.87 13.31 0.91
C GLY A 222 6.29 14.78 0.91
N ASP A 223 6.43 15.33 -0.29
CA ASP A 223 6.89 16.69 -0.53
C ASP A 223 6.20 17.29 -1.77
N GLN A 224 6.55 18.54 -2.11
CA GLN A 224 5.98 19.26 -3.25
C GLN A 224 6.47 18.75 -4.62
N VAL A 225 7.46 17.85 -4.67
CA VAL A 225 8.05 17.33 -5.91
C VAL A 225 7.49 15.94 -6.23
N ARG A 226 7.49 15.04 -5.24
CA ARG A 226 7.03 13.65 -5.32
C ARG A 226 5.52 13.52 -5.09
N GLY A 227 4.88 14.54 -4.53
CA GLY A 227 3.48 14.48 -4.17
C GLY A 227 3.24 14.05 -2.72
N CYS A 228 2.14 14.51 -2.13
CA CYS A 228 1.67 14.05 -0.83
C CYS A 228 0.78 12.80 -0.99
N ARG A 229 1.30 11.65 -0.58
CA ARG A 229 0.57 10.36 -0.59
C ARG A 229 0.06 10.02 0.79
N ALA A 230 -1.04 9.26 0.87
CA ALA A 230 -1.54 8.79 2.16
C ALA A 230 -0.43 8.04 2.92
N GLU A 231 -0.34 8.28 4.23
CA GLU A 231 0.58 7.58 5.11
C GLU A 231 0.20 6.09 5.15
N ARG A 232 1.20 5.22 4.99
CA ARG A 232 1.00 3.76 4.96
C ARG A 232 1.94 3.12 5.97
N SER A 233 1.51 2.05 6.63
CA SER A 233 2.34 1.27 7.55
C SER A 233 1.81 -0.16 7.71
N CYS A 234 2.72 -1.14 7.79
CA CYS A 234 2.35 -2.51 8.07
C CYS A 234 1.99 -2.74 9.55
N ARG A 235 2.53 -1.91 10.46
CA ARG A 235 2.31 -2.04 11.91
C ARG A 235 0.91 -1.62 12.35
N ASN A 236 0.31 -0.69 11.60
CA ASN A 236 -1.03 -0.19 11.89
C ASN A 236 -2.02 -0.76 10.86
N ARG A 237 -2.95 -1.60 11.30
CA ARG A 237 -3.96 -2.22 10.42
C ARG A 237 -4.79 -1.22 9.61
N VAL A 238 -5.04 -0.02 10.14
CA VAL A 238 -5.82 1.03 9.44
C VAL A 238 -5.01 1.69 8.33
N LEU A 239 -3.69 1.74 8.48
CA LEU A 239 -2.77 2.31 7.49
C LEU A 239 -2.14 1.23 6.60
N ASN A 240 -2.47 -0.05 6.81
CA ASN A 240 -1.94 -1.15 6.02
C ASN A 240 -2.62 -1.11 4.64
N PRO A 241 -1.85 -0.86 3.56
CA PRO A 241 -2.40 -0.75 2.21
C PRO A 241 -2.68 -2.11 1.56
N CYS A 242 -2.14 -3.21 2.11
CA CYS A 242 -2.20 -4.53 1.50
C CYS A 242 -3.59 -5.18 1.63
N SER A 243 -3.85 -6.15 0.75
CA SER A 243 -5.02 -7.03 0.86
C SER A 243 -5.06 -7.72 2.22
N ILE A 244 -6.27 -8.10 2.66
CA ILE A 244 -6.43 -8.91 3.90
C ILE A 244 -5.79 -10.30 3.78
N HIS A 245 -5.60 -10.75 2.53
CA HIS A 245 -4.99 -12.02 2.17
C HIS A 245 -3.52 -11.85 1.75
N ALA A 246 -2.92 -10.69 2.03
CA ALA A 246 -1.52 -10.44 1.74
C ALA A 246 -0.72 -10.17 3.01
N ASP A 247 0.53 -10.60 2.98
CA ASP A 247 1.54 -10.26 3.97
C ASP A 247 2.18 -8.92 3.62
N CYS A 248 2.25 -8.04 4.63
CA CYS A 248 2.81 -6.69 4.51
C CYS A 248 4.22 -6.67 5.08
N SER A 249 5.19 -6.23 4.27
CA SER A 249 6.58 -6.06 4.69
C SER A 249 7.08 -4.64 4.39
N GLU A 250 7.77 -4.03 5.38
CA GLU A 250 8.40 -2.71 5.23
C GLU A 250 9.88 -2.90 4.84
N LEU A 251 10.28 -2.37 3.68
CA LEU A 251 11.68 -2.36 3.24
C LEU A 251 12.47 -1.27 3.96
N ARG A 252 13.81 -1.36 3.91
CA ARG A 252 14.71 -0.42 4.61
C ARG A 252 14.55 1.04 4.14
N GLN A 253 14.07 1.26 2.91
CA GLN A 253 13.77 2.60 2.38
C GLN A 253 12.38 3.14 2.81
N GLY A 254 11.59 2.38 3.56
CA GLY A 254 10.23 2.75 3.97
C GLY A 254 9.15 2.42 2.92
N ASP A 255 9.51 1.72 1.85
CA ASP A 255 8.56 1.19 0.87
C ASP A 255 7.86 -0.05 1.42
N ILE A 256 6.57 -0.17 1.12
CA ILE A 256 5.74 -1.29 1.57
C ILE A 256 5.56 -2.25 0.41
N VAL A 257 5.92 -3.50 0.65
CA VAL A 257 5.70 -4.61 -0.27
C VAL A 257 4.60 -5.49 0.30
N CYS A 258 3.59 -5.73 -0.52
CA CYS A 258 2.50 -6.64 -0.24
C CYS A 258 2.71 -7.90 -1.08
N VAL A 259 2.62 -9.07 -0.46
CA VAL A 259 2.71 -10.37 -1.16
C VAL A 259 1.47 -11.17 -0.80
N CYS A 260 0.73 -11.65 -1.79
CA CYS A 260 -0.43 -12.51 -1.51
C CYS A 260 0.03 -13.78 -0.77
N GLY A 261 -0.76 -14.20 0.20
CA GLY A 261 -0.50 -15.42 0.96
C GLY A 261 -0.75 -16.67 0.12
N ILE A 262 -0.29 -17.83 0.60
CA ILE A 262 -0.47 -19.12 -0.09
C ILE A 262 -1.96 -19.38 -0.36
N GLY A 263 -2.28 -19.80 -1.59
CA GLY A 263 -3.65 -19.98 -2.09
C GLY A 263 -4.31 -18.69 -2.57
N TRP A 264 -3.52 -17.64 -2.76
CA TRP A 264 -3.95 -16.35 -3.28
C TRP A 264 -2.91 -15.76 -4.25
N ALA A 265 -3.40 -15.09 -5.29
CA ALA A 265 -2.60 -14.46 -6.32
C ALA A 265 -3.07 -13.03 -6.61
N GLY A 266 -2.18 -12.18 -7.14
CA GLY A 266 -2.45 -10.78 -7.41
C GLY A 266 -1.24 -9.88 -7.22
N ASP A 267 -1.46 -8.57 -7.10
CA ASP A 267 -0.41 -7.57 -6.90
C ASP A 267 -0.08 -7.31 -5.41
N GLY A 268 -0.68 -8.09 -4.51
CA GLY A 268 -0.54 -7.98 -3.06
C GLY A 268 -1.44 -6.90 -2.43
N PHE A 269 -1.81 -5.85 -3.17
CA PHE A 269 -2.84 -4.89 -2.74
C PHE A 269 -4.24 -5.45 -2.97
N LEU A 270 -4.39 -6.22 -4.03
CA LEU A 270 -5.53 -7.04 -4.39
C LEU A 270 -5.05 -8.48 -4.49
N CYS A 271 -5.74 -9.38 -3.81
CA CYS A 271 -5.48 -10.81 -3.92
C CYS A 271 -6.80 -11.54 -4.19
N GLY A 272 -6.78 -12.38 -5.22
CA GLY A 272 -7.83 -13.31 -5.60
C GLY A 272 -7.47 -14.72 -5.15
N LYS A 273 -8.46 -15.61 -5.17
CA LYS A 273 -8.24 -17.02 -4.89
C LYS A 273 -7.39 -17.62 -6.02
N ASP A 274 -6.45 -18.47 -5.63
CA ASP A 274 -5.53 -19.20 -6.50
C ASP A 274 -5.52 -20.63 -5.95
N VAL A 275 -6.16 -21.55 -6.67
CA VAL A 275 -6.47 -22.89 -6.15
C VAL A 275 -5.33 -23.89 -6.32
N ASP A 276 -4.47 -23.70 -7.32
CA ASP A 276 -3.37 -24.61 -7.65
C ASP A 276 -1.98 -24.02 -7.32
N ILE A 277 -1.94 -22.76 -6.88
CA ILE A 277 -0.81 -22.09 -6.23
C ILE A 277 0.34 -21.86 -7.21
N ASP A 278 0.00 -21.38 -8.40
CA ASP A 278 0.98 -21.05 -9.42
C ASP A 278 1.24 -19.53 -9.55
N GLY A 279 0.49 -18.72 -8.81
CA GLY A 279 0.65 -17.27 -8.78
C GLY A 279 -0.29 -16.50 -9.71
N TYR A 280 -1.25 -17.17 -10.37
CA TYR A 280 -2.34 -16.53 -11.09
C TYR A 280 -3.70 -16.81 -10.43
N PRO A 281 -4.60 -15.81 -10.34
CA PRO A 281 -5.89 -16.00 -9.71
C PRO A 281 -6.89 -16.72 -10.63
N ASP A 282 -7.76 -17.53 -10.01
CA ASP A 282 -8.89 -18.25 -10.65
C ASP A 282 -9.76 -17.31 -11.53
N GLU A 283 -9.85 -16.03 -11.15
CA GLU A 283 -10.61 -15.01 -11.85
C GLU A 283 -9.82 -13.71 -11.97
N LYS A 284 -10.03 -13.00 -13.09
CA LYS A 284 -9.34 -11.74 -13.38
C LYS A 284 -9.62 -10.68 -12.29
N LEU A 285 -8.54 -10.09 -11.77
CA LEU A 285 -8.61 -9.03 -10.77
C LEU A 285 -8.56 -7.63 -11.40
N PRO A 286 -9.13 -6.60 -10.75
CA PRO A 286 -9.14 -5.23 -11.24
C PRO A 286 -7.81 -4.50 -10.95
N CYS A 287 -6.69 -5.09 -11.38
CA CYS A 287 -5.35 -4.52 -11.32
C CYS A 287 -4.64 -4.74 -12.66
N SER A 288 -3.62 -3.91 -12.93
CA SER A 288 -2.88 -3.93 -14.19
C SER A 288 -1.67 -4.87 -14.17
N ALA A 289 -1.33 -5.48 -13.02
CA ALA A 289 -0.21 -6.39 -12.91
C ALA A 289 -0.51 -7.70 -13.65
N ASP A 290 0.53 -8.37 -14.17
CA ASP A 290 0.37 -9.65 -14.87
C ASP A 290 -0.18 -10.73 -13.95
N SER A 291 0.24 -10.75 -12.67
CA SER A 291 -0.30 -11.63 -11.62
C SER A 291 -1.78 -11.38 -11.28
N CYS A 292 -2.43 -10.42 -11.92
CA CYS A 292 -3.88 -10.17 -11.81
C CYS A 292 -4.68 -10.71 -13.00
N LYS A 293 -4.01 -11.23 -14.04
CA LYS A 293 -4.67 -11.90 -15.15
C LYS A 293 -5.35 -13.17 -14.65
N LYS A 294 -6.41 -13.58 -15.34
CA LYS A 294 -7.07 -14.85 -15.04
C LYS A 294 -6.15 -15.98 -15.44
N ASP A 295 -6.02 -16.96 -14.57
CA ASP A 295 -5.38 -18.23 -14.84
C ASP A 295 -6.10 -18.99 -15.98
N ASN A 296 -5.33 -19.37 -17.01
CA ASN A 296 -5.77 -20.14 -18.17
C ASN A 296 -5.84 -21.66 -17.92
N CYS A 297 -5.32 -22.14 -16.78
CA CYS A 297 -5.37 -23.53 -16.33
C CYS A 297 -5.64 -23.66 -14.82
N MET A 298 -6.76 -23.10 -14.35
CA MET A 298 -7.26 -23.10 -12.95
C MET A 298 -6.93 -24.29 -12.03
N PHE A 299 -6.72 -25.52 -12.52
CA PHE A 299 -6.47 -26.69 -11.67
C PHE A 299 -5.11 -27.36 -11.92
N VAL A 300 -4.28 -26.81 -12.80
CA VAL A 300 -3.00 -27.37 -13.24
C VAL A 300 -1.95 -26.27 -13.13
N PRO A 301 -1.04 -26.33 -12.14
CA PRO A 301 -0.08 -25.26 -11.92
C PRO A 301 0.77 -24.98 -13.16
N ASN A 302 0.65 -23.79 -13.74
CA ASN A 302 1.36 -23.39 -14.94
C ASN A 302 1.74 -21.90 -14.90
N SER A 303 2.52 -21.52 -13.88
CA SER A 303 2.98 -20.14 -13.61
C SER A 303 3.62 -19.36 -14.79
N GLY A 304 3.94 -20.01 -15.90
CA GLY A 304 4.36 -19.35 -17.15
C GLY A 304 3.20 -18.81 -18.00
N GLN A 305 1.98 -19.32 -17.81
CA GLN A 305 0.75 -18.99 -18.54
C GLN A 305 0.91 -19.10 -20.06
N GLU A 306 1.71 -20.05 -20.53
CA GLU A 306 1.84 -20.34 -21.95
C GLU A 306 0.48 -20.80 -22.53
N ASP A 307 0.22 -20.36 -23.77
CA ASP A 307 -1.04 -20.49 -24.53
C ASP A 307 -0.67 -20.29 -26.00
N ALA A 308 -0.29 -21.38 -26.68
CA ALA A 308 0.37 -21.34 -27.98
C ALA A 308 -0.58 -20.96 -29.13
N ASP A 309 -1.85 -21.34 -29.06
CA ASP A 309 -2.87 -21.01 -30.05
C ASP A 309 -3.67 -19.74 -29.72
N GLY A 310 -3.61 -19.27 -28.47
CA GLY A 310 -4.23 -18.04 -28.00
C GLY A 310 -5.75 -18.16 -27.79
N ASP A 311 -6.28 -19.35 -27.59
CA ASP A 311 -7.71 -19.58 -27.37
C ASP A 311 -8.17 -19.27 -25.92
N GLY A 312 -7.21 -19.09 -25.02
CA GLY A 312 -7.41 -18.76 -23.60
C GLY A 312 -7.43 -19.96 -22.65
N VAL A 313 -7.20 -21.18 -23.15
CA VAL A 313 -6.83 -22.38 -22.42
C VAL A 313 -5.30 -22.49 -22.45
N GLY A 314 -4.66 -22.77 -21.32
CA GLY A 314 -3.20 -22.84 -21.29
C GLY A 314 -2.66 -24.18 -21.79
N ASP A 315 -1.45 -24.19 -22.34
CA ASP A 315 -0.79 -25.38 -22.89
C ASP A 315 -0.79 -26.58 -21.92
N ALA A 316 -0.71 -26.30 -20.61
CA ALA A 316 -0.66 -27.31 -19.56
C ALA A 316 -1.98 -28.09 -19.35
N CYS A 317 -3.11 -27.51 -19.75
CA CYS A 317 -4.44 -28.08 -19.59
C CYS A 317 -5.26 -28.11 -20.88
N ASP A 318 -4.64 -27.77 -22.01
CA ASP A 318 -5.20 -27.94 -23.34
C ASP A 318 -5.01 -29.38 -23.84
N ASP A 319 -6.01 -29.89 -24.55
CA ASP A 319 -5.96 -31.19 -25.22
C ASP A 319 -5.31 -31.09 -26.63
N ASP A 320 -5.25 -29.89 -27.21
CA ASP A 320 -4.73 -29.54 -28.55
C ASP A 320 -4.07 -28.14 -28.49
N ALA A 321 -2.88 -28.06 -27.90
CA ALA A 321 -2.29 -26.80 -27.43
C ALA A 321 -1.93 -25.81 -28.56
N ASP A 322 -1.77 -26.29 -29.79
CA ASP A 322 -1.46 -25.44 -30.94
C ASP A 322 -2.66 -25.22 -31.89
N GLY A 323 -3.80 -25.84 -31.59
CA GLY A 323 -5.07 -25.65 -32.29
C GLY A 323 -5.06 -26.13 -33.75
N ASP A 324 -4.16 -27.07 -34.11
CA ASP A 324 -4.06 -27.58 -35.47
C ASP A 324 -5.07 -28.70 -35.80
N GLY A 325 -5.76 -29.21 -34.76
CA GLY A 325 -6.79 -30.24 -34.83
C GLY A 325 -6.28 -31.64 -34.55
N ILE A 326 -5.02 -31.81 -34.16
CA ILE A 326 -4.41 -33.08 -33.75
C ILE A 326 -4.20 -33.04 -32.23
N PRO A 327 -4.83 -33.97 -31.46
CA PRO A 327 -4.65 -33.97 -30.01
C PRO A 327 -3.18 -34.17 -29.60
N ASN A 328 -2.78 -33.53 -28.50
CA ASN A 328 -1.40 -33.52 -27.97
C ASN A 328 -0.76 -34.92 -27.82
N ASP A 329 -1.56 -35.96 -27.58
CA ASP A 329 -1.08 -37.34 -27.43
C ASP A 329 -0.72 -38.05 -28.75
N GLN A 330 -1.13 -37.46 -29.87
CA GLN A 330 -0.91 -37.93 -31.24
C GLN A 330 -0.05 -36.95 -32.06
N ASP A 331 0.23 -35.77 -31.52
CA ASP A 331 0.98 -34.72 -32.17
C ASP A 331 2.49 -34.86 -31.92
N ASN A 332 3.29 -34.86 -32.98
CA ASN A 332 4.75 -34.82 -32.90
C ASN A 332 5.34 -33.39 -32.78
N CYS A 333 4.51 -32.35 -32.78
CA CYS A 333 4.84 -30.96 -32.53
C CYS A 333 3.74 -30.24 -31.73
N VAL A 334 3.46 -30.72 -30.50
CA VAL A 334 2.43 -30.25 -29.55
C VAL A 334 2.22 -28.72 -29.45
N LEU A 335 3.26 -27.90 -29.68
CA LEU A 335 3.20 -26.44 -29.54
C LEU A 335 3.37 -25.69 -30.87
N THR A 336 3.35 -26.37 -32.03
CA THR A 336 3.61 -25.74 -33.32
C THR A 336 2.81 -26.39 -34.46
N PRO A 337 1.83 -25.67 -35.05
CA PRO A 337 0.86 -26.28 -35.95
C PRO A 337 1.49 -26.98 -37.15
N ASN A 338 1.20 -28.27 -37.31
CA ASN A 338 1.81 -29.10 -38.34
C ASN A 338 0.95 -30.30 -38.79
N VAL A 339 -0.32 -30.10 -39.11
CA VAL A 339 -1.33 -31.06 -39.65
C VAL A 339 -0.82 -32.24 -40.53
N ASN A 340 0.29 -32.07 -41.27
CA ASN A 340 0.89 -33.14 -42.06
C ASN A 340 1.73 -34.17 -41.27
N GLN A 341 2.07 -33.88 -40.01
CA GLN A 341 2.83 -34.72 -39.06
C GLN A 341 4.11 -35.32 -39.66
N LYS A 342 4.77 -34.57 -40.56
CA LYS A 342 5.98 -35.04 -41.24
C LYS A 342 7.13 -35.14 -40.25
N ASN A 343 7.82 -36.29 -40.24
CA ASN A 343 8.98 -36.55 -39.39
C ASN A 343 10.01 -37.35 -40.22
N SER A 344 11.14 -36.73 -40.53
CA SER A 344 12.11 -37.21 -41.52
C SER A 344 13.13 -38.20 -40.97
N ASP A 345 13.51 -38.09 -39.70
CA ASP A 345 14.50 -38.95 -39.05
C ASP A 345 13.91 -39.95 -38.03
N GLN A 346 12.60 -39.88 -37.81
CA GLN A 346 11.79 -40.79 -37.00
C GLN A 346 12.09 -40.72 -35.50
N ASP A 347 12.47 -39.54 -35.02
CA ASP A 347 12.52 -39.24 -33.59
C ASP A 347 11.12 -38.88 -33.05
N ILE A 348 10.99 -38.35 -31.83
CA ILE A 348 9.66 -38.01 -31.28
C ILE A 348 9.12 -36.65 -31.73
N PHE A 349 9.93 -35.84 -32.42
CA PHE A 349 9.59 -34.50 -32.88
C PHE A 349 9.31 -34.47 -34.39
N GLY A 350 8.37 -33.63 -34.80
CA GLY A 350 8.08 -33.41 -36.22
C GLY A 350 9.03 -32.40 -36.87
N ASP A 351 9.18 -32.46 -38.19
CA ASP A 351 10.08 -31.62 -39.00
C ASP A 351 9.97 -30.10 -38.77
N VAL A 352 8.82 -29.64 -38.25
CA VAL A 352 8.49 -28.23 -38.05
C VAL A 352 9.01 -27.72 -36.71
N CYS A 353 8.99 -28.55 -35.67
CA CYS A 353 9.47 -28.23 -34.32
C CYS A 353 10.82 -28.88 -34.00
N ASP A 354 11.36 -29.72 -34.89
CA ASP A 354 12.64 -30.39 -34.73
C ASP A 354 13.81 -29.48 -35.17
N ASN A 355 14.62 -29.07 -34.19
CA ASN A 355 15.83 -28.25 -34.37
C ASN A 355 16.98 -29.01 -35.05
N CYS A 356 16.83 -30.31 -35.30
CA CYS A 356 17.77 -31.16 -36.02
C CYS A 356 17.12 -32.15 -37.00
N ARG A 357 16.06 -31.77 -37.72
CA ARG A 357 15.29 -32.48 -38.78
C ARG A 357 15.76 -33.82 -39.37
N MET A 358 17.07 -33.99 -39.60
CA MET A 358 17.67 -35.16 -40.24
C MET A 358 18.50 -36.04 -39.27
N VAL A 359 18.58 -35.69 -37.99
CA VAL A 359 19.44 -36.28 -36.97
C VAL A 359 18.66 -36.45 -35.67
N LEU A 360 18.28 -37.69 -35.38
CA LEU A 360 17.52 -38.07 -34.19
C LEU A 360 18.08 -37.44 -32.90
N ASN A 361 17.27 -36.61 -32.24
CA ASN A 361 17.63 -35.91 -31.00
C ASN A 361 16.40 -35.60 -30.13
N ASN A 362 15.86 -36.64 -29.49
CA ASN A 362 14.70 -36.55 -28.58
C ASN A 362 14.85 -35.59 -27.37
N ASP A 363 16.02 -35.01 -27.11
CA ASP A 363 16.20 -34.01 -26.05
C ASP A 363 16.12 -32.56 -26.55
N GLN A 364 16.11 -32.35 -27.88
CA GLN A 364 16.01 -31.04 -28.57
C GLN A 364 16.93 -29.97 -27.96
N ARG A 365 18.06 -30.39 -27.38
CA ARG A 365 18.98 -29.48 -26.70
C ARG A 365 19.60 -28.53 -27.71
N ASP A 366 19.59 -27.25 -27.37
CA ASP A 366 20.18 -26.15 -28.13
C ASP A 366 20.90 -25.26 -27.11
N THR A 367 22.23 -25.36 -27.07
CA THR A 367 23.06 -24.77 -26.00
C THR A 367 23.26 -23.26 -26.18
N ASP A 368 23.29 -22.74 -27.41
CA ASP A 368 23.45 -21.31 -27.70
C ASP A 368 22.14 -20.60 -28.09
N GLY A 369 21.08 -21.35 -28.36
CA GLY A 369 19.74 -20.84 -28.65
C GLY A 369 19.63 -20.26 -30.06
N ASP A 370 20.46 -20.70 -31.01
CA ASP A 370 20.43 -20.23 -32.40
C ASP A 370 19.32 -20.91 -33.25
N GLY A 371 18.62 -21.90 -32.67
CA GLY A 371 17.56 -22.67 -33.30
C GLY A 371 18.04 -23.95 -33.98
N LYS A 372 19.32 -24.30 -33.86
CA LYS A 372 19.92 -25.54 -34.37
C LYS A 372 20.38 -26.40 -33.19
N GLY A 373 19.87 -27.62 -33.10
CA GLY A 373 20.17 -28.47 -31.94
C GLY A 373 21.62 -28.94 -31.89
N ASP A 374 22.09 -29.22 -30.67
CA ASP A 374 23.44 -29.71 -30.37
C ASP A 374 23.82 -30.95 -31.20
N ALA A 375 22.84 -31.81 -31.54
CA ALA A 375 23.06 -33.06 -32.27
C ALA A 375 23.50 -32.86 -33.72
N CYS A 376 23.09 -31.76 -34.35
CA CYS A 376 23.40 -31.42 -35.72
C CYS A 376 24.26 -30.16 -35.83
N ASP A 377 24.67 -29.59 -34.70
CA ASP A 377 25.49 -28.40 -34.64
C ASP A 377 26.99 -28.67 -34.41
N GLU A 378 27.84 -27.89 -35.09
CA GLU A 378 29.29 -28.04 -35.08
C GLU A 378 29.98 -27.16 -34.03
N ASP A 379 29.25 -26.22 -33.41
CA ASP A 379 29.75 -25.17 -32.51
C ASP A 379 28.67 -24.81 -31.46
N ILE A 380 28.35 -25.77 -30.58
CA ILE A 380 27.09 -25.79 -29.81
C ILE A 380 26.95 -24.64 -28.81
N ASP A 381 28.02 -23.95 -28.45
CA ASP A 381 27.97 -22.78 -27.55
C ASP A 381 28.19 -21.44 -28.26
N GLY A 382 28.30 -21.47 -29.60
CA GLY A 382 28.33 -20.28 -30.45
C GLY A 382 29.53 -19.37 -30.26
N ASP A 383 30.65 -19.87 -29.72
CA ASP A 383 31.83 -19.06 -29.43
C ASP A 383 32.79 -18.88 -30.63
N GLY A 384 32.51 -19.59 -31.73
CA GLY A 384 33.26 -19.58 -32.98
C GLY A 384 34.29 -20.71 -33.10
N ILE A 385 34.32 -21.65 -32.14
CA ILE A 385 35.29 -22.73 -32.06
C ILE A 385 34.56 -24.06 -32.08
N LYS A 386 34.72 -24.79 -33.18
CA LYS A 386 34.05 -26.08 -33.37
C LYS A 386 34.24 -27.02 -32.18
N ASN A 387 33.21 -27.78 -31.83
CA ASN A 387 33.16 -28.73 -30.70
C ASN A 387 34.42 -29.59 -30.54
N VAL A 388 34.99 -30.07 -31.65
CA VAL A 388 36.17 -30.96 -31.64
C VAL A 388 37.49 -30.25 -31.32
N LEU A 389 37.51 -28.92 -31.39
CA LEU A 389 38.65 -28.06 -31.09
C LEU A 389 38.47 -27.27 -29.79
N ASP A 390 37.29 -27.33 -29.19
CA ASP A 390 36.91 -26.55 -28.03
C ASP A 390 37.18 -27.31 -26.71
N ASN A 391 37.94 -26.67 -25.82
CA ASN A 391 38.24 -27.18 -24.48
C ASN A 391 37.10 -26.96 -23.46
N CYS A 392 36.03 -26.26 -23.86
CA CYS A 392 34.81 -26.03 -23.09
C CYS A 392 33.55 -26.04 -23.96
N GLN A 393 33.33 -27.13 -24.71
CA GLN A 393 32.22 -27.38 -25.65
C GLN A 393 30.81 -26.84 -25.33
N LYS A 394 30.47 -26.50 -24.09
CA LYS A 394 29.11 -26.05 -23.69
C LYS A 394 29.11 -24.66 -23.04
N ILE A 395 30.25 -23.99 -22.96
CA ILE A 395 30.41 -22.73 -22.25
C ILE A 395 31.32 -21.84 -23.07
N ALA A 396 30.71 -20.88 -23.76
CA ALA A 396 31.39 -20.01 -24.70
C ALA A 396 32.67 -19.39 -24.10
N ASN A 397 33.81 -19.69 -24.71
CA ASN A 397 35.13 -19.30 -24.24
C ASN A 397 36.11 -19.12 -25.41
N TRP A 398 35.81 -18.15 -26.26
CA TRP A 398 36.58 -17.79 -27.46
C TRP A 398 38.11 -17.65 -27.28
N GLU A 399 38.60 -17.39 -26.05
CA GLU A 399 40.03 -17.30 -25.73
C GLU A 399 40.71 -18.67 -25.51
N GLN A 400 39.95 -19.74 -25.27
CA GLN A 400 40.44 -21.10 -25.00
C GLN A 400 41.55 -21.16 -23.96
N LYS A 401 41.43 -20.35 -22.90
CA LYS A 401 42.38 -20.36 -21.78
C LYS A 401 42.27 -21.69 -21.04
N ASP A 402 43.42 -22.32 -20.81
CA ASP A 402 43.58 -23.54 -20.03
C ASP A 402 44.90 -23.39 -19.24
N ARG A 403 44.78 -22.98 -17.97
CA ARG A 403 45.93 -22.59 -17.15
C ARG A 403 46.75 -23.77 -16.66
N ASP A 404 46.10 -24.87 -16.30
CA ASP A 404 46.75 -26.05 -15.74
C ASP A 404 47.05 -27.14 -16.79
N ASN A 405 46.59 -26.93 -18.03
CA ASN A 405 46.82 -27.76 -19.21
C ASN A 405 46.28 -29.19 -19.05
N ASP A 406 45.12 -29.33 -18.42
CA ASP A 406 44.47 -30.62 -18.22
C ASP A 406 43.53 -31.01 -19.37
N GLY A 407 43.30 -30.09 -20.32
CA GLY A 407 42.43 -30.28 -21.48
C GLY A 407 41.00 -29.77 -21.28
N VAL A 408 40.67 -29.20 -20.11
CA VAL A 408 39.42 -28.52 -19.80
C VAL A 408 39.71 -27.02 -19.61
N GLY A 409 39.01 -26.16 -20.34
CA GLY A 409 39.28 -24.72 -20.27
C GLY A 409 38.86 -24.08 -18.95
N ASP A 410 39.50 -22.96 -18.59
CA ASP A 410 39.26 -22.18 -17.36
C ASP A 410 37.75 -21.82 -17.17
N ALA A 411 36.99 -21.70 -18.26
CA ALA A 411 35.57 -21.34 -18.24
C ALA A 411 34.65 -22.47 -17.71
N CYS A 412 35.03 -23.72 -17.94
CA CYS A 412 34.26 -24.91 -17.59
C CYS A 412 34.99 -25.85 -16.62
N ASP A 413 36.21 -25.51 -16.23
CA ASP A 413 36.97 -26.25 -15.24
C ASP A 413 36.51 -25.93 -13.82
N SER A 414 36.12 -26.97 -13.09
CA SER A 414 35.79 -26.89 -11.67
C SER A 414 36.99 -26.52 -10.79
N CYS A 415 38.23 -26.76 -11.26
CA CYS A 415 39.46 -26.45 -10.55
C CYS A 415 40.55 -25.81 -11.45
N PRO A 416 40.38 -24.56 -11.93
CA PRO A 416 41.22 -23.89 -12.97
C PRO A 416 42.73 -23.75 -12.72
N ASP A 417 43.24 -24.24 -11.60
CA ASP A 417 44.64 -24.19 -11.21
C ASP A 417 45.24 -25.59 -10.97
N ILE A 418 44.44 -26.67 -11.00
CA ILE A 418 44.82 -28.00 -10.51
C ILE A 418 44.21 -29.10 -11.39
N SER A 419 45.05 -29.65 -12.27
CA SER A 419 44.66 -30.67 -13.27
C SER A 419 43.69 -31.73 -12.76
N ASN A 420 42.49 -31.75 -13.34
CA ASN A 420 41.37 -32.63 -13.07
C ASN A 420 40.55 -32.93 -14.36
N PRO A 421 41.13 -33.61 -15.38
CA PRO A 421 40.50 -33.77 -16.69
C PRO A 421 39.11 -34.43 -16.68
N ASN A 422 38.80 -35.19 -15.62
CA ASN A 422 37.53 -35.92 -15.48
C ASN A 422 36.43 -35.12 -14.78
N GLN A 423 36.69 -33.87 -14.35
CA GLN A 423 35.72 -32.98 -13.69
C GLN A 423 34.85 -33.67 -12.61
N PRO A 424 35.47 -34.30 -11.58
CA PRO A 424 34.71 -35.02 -10.55
C PRO A 424 33.86 -34.03 -9.74
N ARG A 425 32.52 -34.18 -9.82
CA ARG A 425 31.59 -33.44 -8.96
C ARG A 425 31.84 -33.82 -7.50
N SER A 426 31.92 -32.83 -6.62
CA SER A 426 31.87 -33.08 -5.17
C SER A 426 30.53 -33.70 -4.83
N GLU A 427 30.50 -34.96 -4.40
CA GLU A 427 29.30 -35.50 -3.76
C GLU A 427 28.98 -34.62 -2.56
N ASN A 428 27.84 -33.93 -2.60
CA ASN A 428 27.27 -33.28 -1.44
C ASN A 428 27.08 -34.39 -0.38
N PRO A 429 27.77 -34.38 0.77
CA PRO A 429 27.49 -35.35 1.81
C PRO A 429 26.04 -35.14 2.23
N ALA A 430 25.22 -36.17 2.04
CA ALA A 430 23.79 -36.14 2.28
C ALA A 430 23.41 -35.42 3.60
N GLY A 431 22.49 -34.45 3.51
CA GLY A 431 21.62 -34.09 4.65
C GLY A 431 21.80 -32.72 5.31
N LEU A 432 22.01 -31.63 4.56
CA LEU A 432 21.75 -30.27 5.08
C LEU A 432 20.74 -29.54 4.20
N SER A 433 19.56 -29.30 4.77
CA SER A 433 18.46 -28.53 4.22
C SER A 433 18.89 -27.09 3.89
N GLU A 434 18.46 -26.60 2.73
CA GLU A 434 18.60 -25.20 2.31
C GLU A 434 18.11 -24.24 3.39
N GLY A 435 19.02 -23.43 3.89
CA GLY A 435 18.71 -22.46 4.92
C GLY A 435 19.93 -21.91 5.62
N GLN A 436 21.03 -21.61 4.91
CA GLN A 436 22.04 -20.69 5.41
C GLN A 436 22.92 -20.14 4.28
N GLN A 437 23.08 -18.82 4.34
CA GLN A 437 23.68 -17.90 3.40
C GLN A 437 25.00 -18.38 2.76
N GLY A 438 25.11 -18.08 1.46
CA GLY A 438 26.25 -18.37 0.61
C GLY A 438 27.59 -18.06 1.27
N THR A 439 28.32 -19.12 1.56
CA THR A 439 29.77 -19.10 1.62
C THR A 439 30.22 -19.95 0.43
N LEU A 440 30.99 -19.36 -0.49
CA LEU A 440 31.73 -20.09 -1.52
C LEU A 440 32.68 -21.06 -0.82
N LEU A 441 32.18 -22.25 -0.47
CA LEU A 441 33.00 -23.37 -0.09
C LEU A 441 33.60 -23.89 -1.39
N LEU A 442 34.85 -23.51 -1.65
CA LEU A 442 35.70 -24.16 -2.64
C LEU A 442 35.57 -25.67 -2.44
N SER A 443 35.14 -26.33 -3.51
CA SER A 443 34.91 -27.78 -3.58
C SER A 443 36.12 -28.53 -3.00
N PRO A 444 35.93 -29.48 -2.07
CA PRO A 444 37.03 -30.31 -1.55
C PRO A 444 37.80 -31.09 -2.63
N SER A 445 37.21 -31.23 -3.82
CA SER A 445 37.77 -31.90 -4.99
C SER A 445 38.96 -31.18 -5.63
N CYS A 446 39.12 -29.87 -5.42
CA CYS A 446 40.26 -29.12 -5.95
C CYS A 446 41.50 -29.21 -5.06
N TRP A 447 41.50 -30.01 -3.99
CA TRP A 447 42.68 -30.17 -3.15
C TRP A 447 43.46 -31.42 -3.56
N PRO A 448 44.77 -31.32 -3.86
CA PRO A 448 45.58 -32.49 -4.12
C PRO A 448 45.54 -33.39 -2.90
N SER A 449 45.31 -34.69 -3.12
CA SER A 449 45.40 -35.75 -2.11
C SER A 449 46.81 -35.85 -1.53
N LYS A 450 47.20 -34.87 -0.72
CA LYS A 450 48.39 -34.91 0.15
C LYS A 450 47.92 -34.57 1.54
N ARG A 451 47.93 -35.59 2.39
CA ARG A 451 47.85 -35.51 3.85
C ARG A 451 48.38 -34.17 4.37
N PHE A 452 47.48 -33.29 4.81
CA PHE A 452 47.86 -32.19 5.69
C PHE A 452 46.97 -32.24 6.93
N PHE A 453 47.69 -32.32 8.06
CA PHE A 453 47.17 -32.25 9.41
C PHE A 453 46.22 -31.06 9.58
N ILE A 454 45.11 -31.29 10.28
CA ILE A 454 44.33 -30.22 10.90
C ILE A 454 45.28 -29.46 11.84
N SER A 455 45.73 -28.29 11.41
CA SER A 455 46.41 -27.34 12.28
C SER A 455 46.12 -25.93 11.81
N SER A 456 44.93 -25.45 12.16
CA SER A 456 44.71 -24.05 12.59
C SER A 456 43.27 -23.89 13.04
N ALA A 457 42.99 -24.35 14.26
CA ALA A 457 41.95 -23.76 15.07
C ALA A 457 42.50 -22.43 15.61
N TYR A 458 42.32 -21.34 14.86
CA TYR A 458 42.52 -19.99 15.41
C TYR A 458 41.26 -19.58 16.16
N LEU A 459 41.30 -19.85 17.46
CA LEU A 459 41.07 -18.87 18.53
C LEU A 459 40.03 -17.76 18.24
N TRP A 460 38.78 -17.98 18.66
CA TRP A 460 37.94 -16.90 19.18
C TRP A 460 37.53 -17.25 20.61
N HIS A 461 38.06 -16.48 21.56
CA HIS A 461 37.66 -16.54 22.97
C HIS A 461 36.55 -15.52 23.22
N GLN A 462 35.46 -16.02 23.83
CA GLN A 462 34.56 -15.39 24.80
C GLN A 462 33.87 -14.07 24.40
N VAL A 463 32.52 -14.10 24.32
CA VAL A 463 31.62 -13.78 25.44
C VAL A 463 30.27 -14.45 25.18
N ALA A 464 29.92 -15.46 25.98
CA ALA A 464 28.52 -15.85 26.16
C ALA A 464 28.35 -16.35 27.60
N SER A 465 27.56 -15.60 28.34
CA SER A 465 27.23 -15.82 29.74
C SER A 465 26.64 -17.20 29.98
N THR A 466 27.18 -17.83 31.02
CA THR A 466 26.53 -18.73 31.98
C THR A 466 25.05 -19.04 31.76
N HIS A 467 24.72 -20.31 31.50
CA HIS A 467 23.87 -21.09 32.39
C HIS A 467 24.16 -22.59 32.23
N GLN A 468 24.73 -23.18 33.27
CA GLN A 468 24.81 -24.62 33.49
C GLN A 468 23.41 -25.19 33.75
N VAL A 469 23.07 -26.31 33.13
CA VAL A 469 22.52 -27.47 33.86
C VAL A 469 23.09 -28.74 33.23
N ALA A 470 23.75 -29.52 34.08
CA ALA A 470 24.31 -30.83 33.82
C ALA A 470 23.23 -31.93 33.87
N SER A 471 23.36 -32.98 33.06
CA SER A 471 23.25 -34.37 33.52
C SER A 471 23.74 -35.35 32.46
N THR A 472 24.27 -36.45 32.98
CA THR A 472 25.21 -37.44 32.46
C THR A 472 24.62 -38.51 31.53
N PRO A 473 25.48 -39.32 30.86
CA PRO A 473 25.10 -40.34 29.89
C PRO A 473 24.93 -41.72 30.54
N GLU A 474 24.01 -42.54 30.01
CA GLU A 474 24.00 -43.99 30.22
C GLU A 474 23.96 -44.76 28.90
N THR A 475 25.11 -45.37 28.58
CA THR A 475 25.32 -46.76 28.15
C THR A 475 24.27 -47.48 27.28
N LEU A 476 24.68 -47.74 26.04
CA LEU A 476 24.81 -49.07 25.40
C LEU A 476 23.95 -50.21 25.95
N SER A 477 23.04 -50.72 25.10
CA SER A 477 22.97 -52.17 24.88
C SER A 477 22.43 -52.52 23.48
N ARG A 478 22.99 -53.62 22.99
CA ARG A 478 22.94 -54.26 21.68
C ARG A 478 21.59 -54.94 21.41
N SER A 479 21.44 -55.33 20.14
CA SER A 479 20.81 -56.57 19.62
C SER A 479 19.30 -56.55 19.34
N VAL A 480 18.73 -57.21 18.32
CA VAL A 480 19.14 -57.95 17.11
C VAL A 480 17.81 -58.35 16.42
N SER A 481 17.79 -58.37 15.08
CA SER A 481 16.94 -59.15 14.16
C SER A 481 15.41 -59.02 14.09
N GLY A 482 14.96 -58.75 12.86
CA GLY A 482 14.11 -59.66 12.06
C GLY A 482 12.60 -59.51 12.23
N VAL A 483 11.88 -59.08 11.18
CA VAL A 483 11.45 -59.85 9.99
C VAL A 483 11.39 -58.90 8.82
#